data_AF-A0AAX1U599-F1
#
_entry.id   AF-A0AAX1U599-F1
#
_cell.length_a   1.000
_cell.length_b   1.000
_cell.length_c   1.000
_cell.angle_alpha   90.00
_cell.angle_beta   90.00
_cell.angle_gamma   90.00
#
_symmetry.space_group_name_H-M   'P 1'
#
loop_
_entity.id
_entity.type
_entity.pdbx_description
1 polymer ?
#
loop_
_entity_poly.entity_id
_entity_poly.type
_entity_poly.pdbx_seq_one_letter_code
_entity_poly.pdbx_strand_id
1 'polypeptide(L)'
;MDLQSHKEFLWKYKLSYGETRPKKDDPEKQVYPFLNKIIETDFASCGTQEVKDAIDACQSVEEIFDIVSDEWKDFYFLEVSNHIDQEEFSRILKKLYDTVGITTQIYEKTYAFEAERATDEVKQYLYDQGVLNKEAYTK
;
A
#
# COMPACT_ATOMS: atom_id res chain seq x y z
N MET A 1 -15.13 -2.56 4.78
CA MET A 1 -15.41 -1.11 4.76
C MET A 1 -15.81 -0.78 3.33
N ASP A 2 -16.87 -0.01 3.09
CA ASP A 2 -17.18 0.39 1.71
C ASP A 2 -16.19 1.45 1.19
N LEU A 3 -16.07 1.58 -0.14
CA LEU A 3 -15.10 2.47 -0.77
C LEU A 3 -15.28 3.94 -0.37
N GLN A 4 -16.51 4.41 -0.19
CA GLN A 4 -16.75 5.81 0.17
C GLN A 4 -16.28 6.09 1.59
N SER A 5 -16.58 5.19 2.54
CA SER A 5 -16.05 5.25 3.90
C SER A 5 -14.52 5.22 3.93
N HIS A 6 -13.89 4.42 3.07
CA HIS A 6 -12.43 4.38 2.93
C HIS A 6 -11.86 5.71 2.44
N LYS A 7 -12.39 6.27 1.34
CA LYS A 7 -11.98 7.58 0.82
C LYS A 7 -12.09 8.68 1.87
N GLU A 8 -13.18 8.69 2.63
CA GLU A 8 -13.35 9.65 3.72
C GLU A 8 -12.32 9.46 4.83
N PHE A 9 -12.04 8.21 5.22
CA PHE A 9 -11.00 7.88 6.18
C PHE A 9 -9.65 8.38 5.67
N LEU A 10 -9.28 8.07 4.43
CA LEU A 10 -8.05 8.55 3.82
C LEU A 10 -8.00 10.07 3.79
N TRP A 11 -9.06 10.77 3.43
CA TRP A 11 -9.03 12.23 3.43
C TRP A 11 -8.86 12.83 4.83
N LYS A 12 -9.52 12.25 5.85
CA LYS A 12 -9.51 12.74 7.24
C LYS A 12 -8.24 12.33 8.00
N TYR A 13 -7.66 11.18 7.67
CA TYR A 13 -6.58 10.55 8.44
C TYR A 13 -5.31 10.26 7.62
N LYS A 14 -5.32 10.54 6.31
CA LYS A 14 -4.22 10.55 5.32
C LYS A 14 -3.10 9.54 5.49
N LEU A 15 -3.43 8.35 6.01
CA LEU A 15 -2.54 7.23 6.32
C LEU A 15 -1.68 7.45 7.58
N SER A 16 -2.38 7.80 8.66
CA SER A 16 -2.33 7.24 10.02
C SER A 16 -1.24 7.63 11.01
N TYR A 17 -0.23 8.44 10.66
CA TYR A 17 0.64 9.04 11.71
C TYR A 17 1.01 10.51 11.53
N GLY A 18 0.60 11.18 10.44
CA GLY A 18 1.10 12.52 10.15
C GLY A 18 2.61 12.55 9.95
N GLU A 19 3.18 11.38 9.61
CA GLU A 19 4.59 11.17 9.41
C GLU A 19 4.94 11.31 7.93
N THR A 20 6.19 11.62 7.70
CA THR A 20 6.79 11.67 6.38
C THR A 20 7.72 10.47 6.23
N ARG A 21 7.93 10.01 5.00
CA ARG A 21 8.96 9.00 4.72
C ARG A 21 10.03 9.58 3.81
N PRO A 22 11.32 9.25 4.01
CA PRO A 22 12.35 9.58 3.03
C PRO A 22 12.02 8.94 1.68
N LYS A 23 12.20 9.68 0.59
CA LYS A 23 11.97 9.15 -0.75
C LYS A 23 13.02 8.11 -1.11
N LYS A 24 12.63 7.02 -1.77
CA LYS A 24 13.53 5.90 -2.12
C LYS A 24 14.68 6.30 -3.03
N ASP A 25 14.44 7.18 -4.00
CA ASP A 25 15.43 7.64 -4.98
C ASP A 25 16.22 8.89 -4.52
N ASP A 26 15.72 9.59 -3.50
CA ASP A 26 16.33 10.80 -2.93
C ASP A 26 16.02 10.91 -1.42
N PRO A 27 16.81 10.24 -0.56
CA PRO A 27 16.52 10.17 0.88
C PRO A 27 16.58 11.50 1.64
N GLU A 28 17.14 12.56 1.04
CA GLU A 28 17.13 13.92 1.61
C GLU A 28 15.74 14.56 1.52
N LYS A 29 14.89 14.06 0.61
CA LYS A 29 13.52 14.52 0.45
C LYS A 29 12.54 13.67 1.25
N GLN A 30 11.56 14.35 1.81
CA GLN A 30 10.44 13.72 2.48
C GLN A 30 9.24 13.66 1.53
N VAL A 31 8.59 12.49 1.45
CA VAL A 31 7.46 12.25 0.55
C VAL A 31 6.15 12.18 1.32
N TYR A 32 5.13 12.75 0.70
CA TYR A 32 3.75 12.65 1.12
C TYR A 32 3.15 11.29 0.76
N PRO A 33 2.18 10.76 1.53
CA PRO A 33 1.58 9.45 1.27
C PRO A 33 0.86 9.31 -0.07
N PHE A 34 0.46 10.42 -0.68
CA PHE A 34 -0.27 10.44 -1.95
C PHE A 34 0.42 11.28 -3.02
N LEU A 35 0.21 10.89 -4.28
CA LEU A 35 0.62 11.60 -5.48
C LEU A 35 2.14 11.84 -5.58
N ASN A 36 2.96 11.07 -4.85
CA ASN A 36 4.43 11.23 -4.81
C ASN A 36 4.91 12.66 -4.54
N LYS A 37 4.10 13.46 -3.82
CA LYS A 37 4.40 14.85 -3.54
C LYS A 37 5.58 14.97 -2.58
N ILE A 38 6.49 15.89 -2.85
CA ILE A 38 7.58 16.23 -1.94
C ILE A 38 7.09 17.24 -0.92
N ILE A 39 7.46 17.05 0.34
CA ILE A 39 7.16 17.97 1.41
C ILE A 39 8.24 19.05 1.44
N GLU A 40 7.90 20.25 0.96
CA GLU A 40 8.83 21.38 0.91
C GLU A 40 8.87 22.18 2.20
N THR A 41 7.72 22.35 2.86
CA THR A 41 7.58 23.21 4.06
C THR A 41 7.04 22.42 5.24
N ASP A 42 5.83 21.88 5.11
CA ASP A 42 5.17 21.10 6.16
C ASP A 42 4.19 20.08 5.56
N PHE A 43 3.86 19.04 6.33
CA PHE A 43 2.96 17.96 5.91
C PHE A 43 1.55 18.44 5.56
N ALA A 44 1.02 19.42 6.31
CA ALA A 44 -0.35 19.90 6.14
C ALA A 44 -0.53 20.62 4.80
N SER A 45 0.49 21.33 4.33
CA SER A 45 0.52 22.04 3.06
C SER A 45 0.38 21.10 1.85
N CYS A 46 0.83 19.84 1.97
CA CYS A 46 0.69 18.84 0.91
C CYS A 46 -0.72 18.25 0.83
N GLY A 47 -1.51 18.39 1.90
CA GLY A 47 -2.87 17.90 2.02
C GLY A 47 -3.91 18.74 1.27
N THR A 48 -3.64 19.08 0.02
CA THR A 48 -4.43 20.02 -0.79
C THR A 48 -5.73 19.43 -1.36
N GLN A 49 -6.56 20.30 -1.95
CA GLN A 49 -7.76 19.90 -2.69
C GLN A 49 -7.47 18.90 -3.81
N GLU A 50 -6.33 19.04 -4.51
CA GLU A 50 -5.87 18.09 -5.53
C GLU A 50 -5.75 16.64 -4.99
N VAL A 51 -5.24 16.46 -3.77
CA VAL A 51 -5.20 15.12 -3.14
C VAL A 51 -6.61 14.60 -2.89
N LYS A 52 -7.51 15.47 -2.45
CA LYS A 52 -8.92 15.11 -2.24
C LYS A 52 -9.57 14.67 -3.54
N ASP A 53 -9.40 15.47 -4.59
CA ASP A 53 -9.99 15.22 -5.90
C ASP A 53 -9.46 13.91 -6.49
N ALA A 54 -8.17 13.62 -6.31
CA ALA A 54 -7.58 12.34 -6.74
C ALA A 54 -8.20 11.15 -5.99
N ILE A 55 -8.34 11.22 -4.66
CA ILE A 55 -8.97 10.17 -3.85
C ILE A 55 -10.44 10.00 -4.22
N ASP A 56 -11.17 11.12 -4.38
CA ASP A 56 -12.60 11.12 -4.71
C ASP A 56 -12.85 10.54 -6.12
N ALA A 57 -11.92 10.75 -7.06
CA ALA A 57 -11.99 10.21 -8.42
C ALA A 57 -11.82 8.68 -8.50
N CYS A 58 -11.11 8.05 -7.55
CA CYS A 58 -10.85 6.61 -7.56
C CYS A 58 -12.16 5.79 -7.51
N GLN A 59 -12.32 4.76 -8.33
CA GLN A 59 -13.49 3.89 -8.37
C GLN A 59 -13.25 2.53 -7.69
N SER A 60 -12.05 2.28 -7.19
CA SER A 60 -11.66 1.04 -6.50
C SER A 60 -10.54 1.27 -5.49
N VAL A 61 -10.30 0.28 -4.60
CA VAL A 61 -9.16 0.32 -3.66
C VAL A 61 -7.84 0.21 -4.41
N GLU A 62 -7.84 -0.48 -5.56
CA GLU A 62 -6.68 -0.59 -6.45
C GLU A 62 -6.31 0.76 -7.09
N GLU A 63 -7.26 1.58 -7.51
CA GLU A 63 -6.97 2.93 -8.02
C GLU A 63 -6.42 3.84 -6.92
N ILE A 64 -6.88 3.66 -5.68
CA ILE A 64 -6.29 4.36 -4.53
C ILE A 64 -4.85 3.88 -4.32
N PHE A 65 -4.61 2.58 -4.40
CA PHE A 65 -3.26 2.02 -4.29
C PHE A 65 -2.31 2.67 -5.29
N ASP A 66 -2.76 2.96 -6.51
CA ASP A 66 -1.93 3.57 -7.56
C ASP A 66 -1.50 5.00 -7.26
N ILE A 67 -2.35 5.77 -6.58
CA ILE A 67 -2.01 7.15 -6.18
C ILE A 67 -1.24 7.21 -4.86
N VAL A 68 -1.15 6.11 -4.10
CA VAL A 68 -0.29 6.02 -2.91
C VAL A 68 1.17 5.93 -3.34
N SER A 69 2.03 6.75 -2.73
CA SER A 69 3.46 6.81 -3.00
C SER A 69 4.16 5.49 -2.62
N ASP A 70 5.23 5.12 -3.32
CA ASP A 70 5.91 3.83 -3.15
C ASP A 70 6.45 3.58 -1.72
N GLU A 71 6.76 4.65 -1.00
CA GLU A 71 7.18 4.62 0.39
C GLU A 71 6.05 4.22 1.35
N TRP A 72 4.80 4.28 0.91
CA TRP A 72 3.59 4.08 1.73
C TRP A 72 2.71 2.92 1.28
N LYS A 73 2.99 2.32 0.11
CA LYS A 73 2.17 1.22 -0.44
C LYS A 73 2.08 0.01 0.49
N ASP A 74 3.16 -0.31 1.20
CA ASP A 74 3.18 -1.42 2.16
C ASP A 74 2.27 -1.15 3.38
N PHE A 75 2.34 0.06 3.91
CA PHE A 75 1.51 0.51 5.01
C PHE A 75 0.04 0.55 4.60
N TYR A 76 -0.26 1.15 3.46
CA TYR A 76 -1.61 1.19 2.89
C TYR A 76 -2.19 -0.22 2.71
N PHE A 77 -1.42 -1.14 2.14
CA PHE A 77 -1.85 -2.53 1.96
C PHE A 77 -2.25 -3.17 3.30
N LEU A 78 -1.44 -3.03 4.35
CA LEU A 78 -1.74 -3.60 5.66
C LEU A 78 -3.05 -3.05 6.24
N GLU A 79 -3.32 -1.76 6.05
CA GLU A 79 -4.57 -1.14 6.51
C GLU A 79 -5.81 -1.67 5.79
N VAL A 80 -5.73 -1.88 4.48
CA VAL A 80 -6.90 -2.31 3.69
C VAL A 80 -7.06 -3.82 3.60
N SER A 81 -5.99 -4.59 3.83
CA SER A 81 -5.92 -6.04 3.62
C SER A 81 -7.05 -6.84 4.27
N ASN A 82 -7.54 -6.40 5.43
CA ASN A 82 -8.59 -7.07 6.20
C ASN A 82 -10.01 -6.55 5.90
N HIS A 83 -10.14 -5.62 4.95
CA HIS A 83 -11.37 -4.89 4.67
C HIS A 83 -11.88 -5.06 3.24
N ILE A 84 -11.13 -5.78 2.41
CA ILE A 84 -11.39 -6.05 1.00
C ILE A 84 -11.62 -7.54 0.76
N ASP A 85 -12.27 -7.89 -0.35
CA ASP A 85 -12.50 -9.29 -0.71
C ASP A 85 -11.22 -9.97 -1.22
N GLN A 86 -11.30 -11.30 -1.40
CA GLN A 86 -10.13 -12.10 -1.81
C GLN A 86 -9.57 -11.69 -3.18
N GLU A 87 -10.42 -11.33 -4.14
CA GLU A 87 -9.95 -10.97 -5.48
C GLU A 87 -9.21 -9.64 -5.45
N GLU A 88 -9.79 -8.62 -4.83
CA GLU A 88 -9.16 -7.31 -4.68
C GLU A 88 -7.89 -7.41 -3.81
N PHE A 89 -7.93 -8.19 -2.73
CA PHE A 89 -6.75 -8.51 -1.91
C PHE A 89 -5.63 -9.09 -2.76
N SER A 90 -5.94 -10.08 -3.61
CA SER A 90 -4.95 -10.76 -4.44
C SER A 90 -4.34 -9.81 -5.47
N ARG A 91 -5.16 -8.98 -6.11
CA ARG A 91 -4.69 -7.95 -7.07
C ARG A 91 -3.73 -6.98 -6.39
N ILE A 92 -4.11 -6.43 -5.23
CA ILE A 92 -3.28 -5.46 -4.51
C ILE A 92 -2.01 -6.12 -3.96
N LEU A 93 -2.08 -7.34 -3.42
CA LEU A 93 -0.89 -8.06 -2.93
C LEU A 93 0.14 -8.30 -4.04
N LYS A 94 -0.31 -8.74 -5.22
CA LYS A 94 0.55 -8.92 -6.39
C LYS A 94 1.18 -7.58 -6.79
N LYS A 95 0.36 -6.53 -6.90
CA LYS A 95 0.80 -5.19 -7.31
C LYS A 95 1.80 -4.58 -6.33
N LEU A 96 1.61 -4.82 -5.03
CA LEU A 96 2.57 -4.43 -3.99
C LEU A 96 3.92 -5.10 -4.22
N TYR A 97 3.95 -6.41 -4.39
CA TYR A 97 5.19 -7.14 -4.65
C TYR A 97 5.88 -6.61 -5.92
N ASP A 98 5.13 -6.44 -7.00
CA ASP A 98 5.66 -5.95 -8.28
C ASP A 98 6.22 -4.52 -8.19
N THR A 99 5.64 -3.68 -7.32
CA THR A 99 6.02 -2.26 -7.23
C THR A 99 7.14 -2.02 -6.23
N VAL A 100 7.07 -2.63 -5.04
CA VAL A 100 7.98 -2.32 -3.94
C VAL A 100 8.71 -3.52 -3.37
N GLY A 101 8.39 -4.73 -3.84
CA GLY A 101 9.03 -5.98 -3.41
C GLY A 101 8.95 -6.19 -1.89
N ILE A 102 10.06 -6.70 -1.35
CA ILE A 102 10.24 -6.91 0.09
C ILE A 102 10.62 -5.57 0.73
N THR A 103 9.83 -5.12 1.70
CA THR A 103 10.08 -3.90 2.46
C THR A 103 10.39 -4.21 3.93
N THR A 104 10.74 -3.18 4.70
CA THR A 104 10.89 -3.30 6.16
C THR A 104 9.57 -3.60 6.87
N GLN A 105 8.43 -3.23 6.27
CA GLN A 105 7.10 -3.42 6.83
C GLN A 105 6.47 -4.74 6.36
N ILE A 106 6.66 -5.10 5.09
CA ILE A 106 6.26 -6.39 4.51
C ILE A 106 7.52 -7.11 4.06
N TYR A 107 8.10 -7.82 5.01
CA TYR A 107 9.25 -8.70 4.78
C TYR A 107 8.78 -10.06 4.25
N GLU A 108 9.72 -10.89 3.79
CA GLU A 108 9.44 -12.16 3.10
C GLU A 108 8.44 -13.07 3.85
N LYS A 109 8.59 -13.18 5.18
CA LYS A 109 7.65 -13.95 6.01
C LYS A 109 6.24 -13.37 5.95
N THR A 110 6.06 -12.05 5.94
CA THR A 110 4.72 -11.46 5.80
C THR A 110 4.08 -11.86 4.48
N TYR A 111 4.81 -11.80 3.36
CA TYR A 111 4.32 -12.29 2.07
C TYR A 111 3.95 -13.77 2.11
N ALA A 112 4.75 -14.61 2.77
CA ALA A 112 4.46 -16.05 2.90
C ALA A 112 3.12 -16.31 3.61
N PHE A 113 2.75 -15.48 4.59
CA PHE A 113 1.47 -15.60 5.30
C PHE A 113 0.32 -14.97 4.51
N GLU A 114 0.51 -13.81 3.90
CA GLU A 114 -0.52 -13.13 3.11
C GLU A 114 -0.86 -13.89 1.82
N ALA A 115 0.12 -14.55 1.19
CA ALA A 115 -0.07 -15.38 -0.01
C ALA A 115 -1.07 -16.53 0.21
N GLU A 116 -1.22 -17.00 1.45
CA GLU A 116 -2.17 -18.07 1.79
C GLU A 116 -3.63 -17.62 1.76
N ARG A 117 -3.87 -16.30 1.84
CA ARG A 117 -5.20 -15.70 1.69
C ARG A 117 -5.52 -15.34 0.24
N ALA A 118 -4.49 -15.18 -0.59
CA ALA A 118 -4.64 -14.83 -1.99
C ALA A 118 -5.29 -15.97 -2.79
N THR A 119 -5.71 -15.65 -4.01
CA THR A 119 -6.11 -16.65 -5.02
C THR A 119 -4.93 -17.56 -5.37
N ASP A 120 -5.21 -18.78 -5.82
CA ASP A 120 -4.18 -19.77 -6.18
C ASP A 120 -3.21 -19.23 -7.25
N GLU A 121 -3.71 -18.43 -8.20
CA GLU A 121 -2.90 -17.79 -9.24
C GLU A 121 -1.85 -16.85 -8.64
N VAL A 122 -2.28 -15.91 -7.78
CA VAL A 122 -1.36 -14.94 -7.16
C VAL A 122 -0.44 -15.61 -6.16
N LYS A 123 -0.93 -16.63 -5.44
CA LYS A 123 -0.11 -17.43 -4.54
C LYS A 123 1.02 -18.14 -5.28
N GLN A 124 0.70 -18.83 -6.37
CA GLN A 124 1.70 -19.50 -7.20
C GLN A 124 2.67 -18.50 -7.81
N TYR A 125 2.17 -17.35 -8.29
CA TYR A 125 3.01 -16.27 -8.79
C TYR A 125 4.07 -15.84 -7.76
N LEU A 126 3.68 -15.56 -6.52
CA LEU A 126 4.62 -15.15 -5.47
C LEU A 126 5.66 -16.24 -5.16
N TYR A 127 5.25 -17.51 -5.17
CA TYR A 127 6.17 -18.64 -5.00
C TYR A 127 7.16 -18.76 -6.17
N ASP A 128 6.72 -18.52 -7.40
CA ASP A 128 7.59 -18.51 -8.57
C ASP A 128 8.59 -17.33 -8.54
N GLN A 129 8.23 -16.22 -7.89
CA GLN A 129 9.14 -15.10 -7.60
C GLN A 129 10.12 -15.38 -6.44
N GLY A 130 10.00 -16.53 -5.78
CA GLY A 130 10.91 -16.96 -4.71
C GLY A 130 10.43 -16.66 -3.29
N VAL A 131 9.20 -16.19 -3.09
CA VAL A 131 8.60 -16.13 -1.75
C VAL A 131 8.46 -17.55 -1.21
N LEU A 132 9.05 -17.83 -0.04
CA LEU A 132 8.91 -19.13 0.59
C LEU A 132 7.48 -19.39 1.07
N ASN A 133 7.08 -20.66 1.13
CA ASN A 133 5.80 -21.03 1.72
C ASN A 133 5.77 -20.74 3.23
N LYS A 134 4.58 -20.58 3.82
CA LYS A 134 4.45 -20.29 5.27
C LYS A 134 5.10 -21.36 6.16
N GLU A 135 5.12 -22.61 5.72
CA GLU A 135 5.66 -23.76 6.48
C GLU A 135 7.18 -23.69 6.68
N ALA A 136 7.88 -22.96 5.81
CA ALA A 136 9.31 -22.69 5.96
C ALA A 136 9.62 -21.88 7.24
N TYR A 137 8.64 -21.13 7.77
CA TYR A 137 8.81 -20.23 8.92
C TYR A 137 8.15 -20.72 10.23
N THR A 138 7.57 -21.92 10.23
CA THR A 138 6.94 -22.52 11.41
C THR A 138 7.80 -23.59 12.10
N LYS A 139 9.07 -23.74 11.68
CA LYS A 139 10.08 -24.63 12.29
C LYS A 139 10.92 -23.86 13.31
#